data_AF-A0A6S7FZT5-F1
#
_entry.id   AF-A0A6S7FZT5-F1
#
_cell.length_a   1.000
_cell.length_b   1.000
_cell.length_c   1.000
_cell.angle_alpha   90.00
_cell.angle_beta   90.00
_cell.angle_gamma   90.00
#
_symmetry.space_group_name_H-M   'P 1'
#
loop_
_entity.id
_entity.type
_entity.pdbx_description
1 polymer ?
#
loop_
_entity_poly.entity_id
_entity_poly.type
_entity_poly.pdbx_seq_one_letter_code
_entity_poly.pdbx_strand_id
1 'polypeptide(L)'
;MKDSIEFVHAEVIDLKKENESRKAGETKMDERVKKLEDLNTTLRNRVIDLQTRSMRDNLIFYNIKESKDENVTDIIHNVLENQLELENAKSSVKIDHRAHRLGKQDPRSARPRAIVCKLNIF
;
A
#
# COMPACT_ATOMS: atom_id res chain seq x y z
N MET A 1 -46.89 -14.69 48.34
CA MET A 1 -47.19 -14.51 46.91
C MET A 1 -46.92 -13.06 46.45
N LYS A 2 -47.30 -12.03 47.23
CA LYS A 2 -46.97 -10.62 46.92
C LYS A 2 -45.46 -10.33 46.91
N ASP A 3 -44.73 -10.77 47.92
CA ASP A 3 -43.27 -10.50 48.05
C ASP A 3 -42.46 -11.11 46.90
N SER A 4 -42.90 -12.25 46.37
CA SER A 4 -42.26 -12.90 45.21
C SER A 4 -42.52 -12.13 43.91
N ILE A 5 -43.65 -11.44 43.79
CA ILE A 5 -43.97 -10.58 42.64
C ILE A 5 -43.15 -9.29 42.70
N GLU A 6 -43.01 -8.71 43.90
CA GLU A 6 -42.17 -7.52 44.11
C GLU A 6 -40.70 -7.79 43.84
N PHE A 7 -40.18 -8.94 44.28
CA PHE A 7 -38.81 -9.37 43.99
C PHE A 7 -38.56 -9.53 42.48
N VAL A 8 -39.45 -10.23 41.77
CA VAL A 8 -39.36 -10.38 40.30
C VAL A 8 -39.46 -9.02 39.60
N HIS A 9 -40.29 -8.10 40.10
CA HIS A 9 -40.41 -6.77 39.52
C HIS A 9 -39.12 -5.95 39.69
N ALA A 10 -38.47 -6.02 40.86
CA ALA A 10 -37.19 -5.39 41.11
C ALA A 10 -36.09 -5.93 40.19
N GLU A 11 -36.01 -7.25 40.03
CA GLU A 11 -35.04 -7.91 39.14
C GLU A 11 -35.26 -7.52 37.67
N VAL A 12 -36.52 -7.42 37.21
CA VAL A 12 -36.86 -6.96 35.86
C VAL A 12 -36.46 -5.50 35.64
N ILE A 13 -36.58 -4.64 36.65
CA ILE A 13 -36.14 -3.23 36.56
C ILE A 13 -34.62 -3.14 36.42
N ASP A 14 -33.88 -3.93 37.19
CA ASP A 14 -32.42 -3.90 37.14
C ASP A 14 -31.88 -4.50 35.82
N LEU A 15 -32.49 -5.58 35.32
CA LEU A 15 -32.19 -6.12 33.99
C LEU A 15 -32.47 -5.11 32.86
N LYS A 16 -33.52 -4.29 32.98
CA LYS A 16 -33.81 -3.23 32.00
C LYS A 16 -32.73 -2.16 32.02
N LYS A 17 -32.31 -1.70 33.19
CA LYS A 17 -31.22 -0.71 33.32
C LYS A 17 -29.91 -1.24 32.76
N GLU A 18 -29.58 -2.50 33.03
CA GLU A 18 -28.36 -3.12 32.49
C GLU A 18 -28.41 -3.21 30.96
N ASN A 19 -29.57 -3.60 30.40
CA ASN A 19 -29.76 -3.63 28.95
C ASN A 19 -29.67 -2.24 28.31
N GLU A 20 -30.19 -1.20 28.94
CA GLU A 20 -30.05 0.18 28.48
C GLU A 20 -28.59 0.64 28.50
N SER A 21 -27.86 0.34 29.57
CA SER A 21 -26.43 0.63 29.67
C SER A 21 -25.61 -0.13 28.63
N ARG A 22 -25.92 -1.41 28.38
CA ARG A 22 -25.27 -2.23 27.35
C ARG A 22 -25.52 -1.67 25.95
N LYS A 23 -26.77 -1.32 25.63
CA LYS A 23 -27.11 -0.66 24.35
C LYS A 23 -26.38 0.66 24.17
N ALA A 24 -26.28 1.47 25.22
CA ALA A 24 -25.52 2.72 25.16
C ALA A 24 -24.00 2.49 24.99
N GLY A 25 -23.48 1.38 25.50
CA GLY A 25 -22.10 0.96 25.26
C GLY A 25 -21.87 0.49 23.82
N GLU A 26 -22.81 -0.30 23.29
CA GLU A 26 -22.80 -0.82 21.92
C GLU A 26 -22.84 0.31 20.89
N THR A 27 -23.75 1.29 21.04
CA THR A 27 -23.81 2.46 20.15
C THR A 27 -22.53 3.28 20.17
N LYS A 28 -21.94 3.51 21.34
CA LYS A 28 -20.64 4.19 21.46
C LYS A 28 -19.51 3.39 20.83
N MET A 29 -19.56 2.07 20.90
CA MET A 29 -18.58 1.20 20.26
C MET A 29 -18.70 1.29 18.73
N ASP A 30 -19.92 1.21 18.20
CA ASP A 30 -20.19 1.33 16.76
C ASP A 30 -19.72 2.68 16.21
N GLU A 31 -19.97 3.78 16.93
CA GLU A 31 -19.48 5.10 16.56
C GLU A 31 -17.94 5.15 16.51
N ARG A 32 -17.26 4.48 17.44
CA ARG A 32 -15.79 4.42 17.46
C ARG A 32 -15.25 3.56 16.33
N VAL A 33 -15.89 2.42 16.05
CA VAL A 33 -15.52 1.55 14.92
C VAL A 33 -15.64 2.32 13.62
N LYS A 34 -16.77 2.99 13.39
CA LYS A 34 -16.98 3.81 12.19
C LYS A 34 -15.92 4.90 12.03
N LYS A 35 -15.62 5.64 13.10
CA LYS A 35 -14.55 6.66 13.09
C LYS A 35 -13.19 6.05 12.74
N LEU A 36 -12.87 4.87 13.27
CA LEU A 36 -11.62 4.18 12.98
C LEU A 36 -11.56 3.71 11.53
N GLU A 37 -12.65 3.22 10.97
CA GLU A 37 -12.75 2.83 9.56
C GLU A 37 -12.56 4.02 8.62
N ASP A 38 -13.19 5.15 8.93
CA ASP A 38 -13.05 6.41 8.17
C ASP A 38 -11.60 6.92 8.21
N LEU A 39 -10.97 6.90 9.38
CA LEU A 39 -9.57 7.28 9.54
C LEU A 39 -8.64 6.32 8.79
N ASN A 40 -8.87 5.01 8.87
CA ASN A 40 -8.07 4.01 8.17
C ASN A 40 -8.17 4.20 6.65
N THR A 41 -9.37 4.47 6.14
CA THR A 41 -9.58 4.79 4.72
C THR A 41 -8.82 6.05 4.31
N THR A 42 -8.91 7.11 5.12
CA THR A 42 -8.19 8.36 4.88
C THR A 42 -6.67 8.16 4.86
N LEU A 43 -6.14 7.40 5.82
CA LEU A 43 -4.71 7.11 5.90
C LEU A 43 -4.23 6.26 4.73
N ARG A 44 -5.00 5.23 4.33
CA ARG A 44 -4.70 4.43 3.14
C ARG A 44 -4.63 5.28 1.87
N ASN A 45 -5.60 6.17 1.68
CA ASN A 45 -5.61 7.07 0.53
C ASN A 45 -4.39 7.99 0.52
N ARG A 46 -4.01 8.57 1.67
CA ARG A 46 -2.79 9.39 1.77
C ARG A 46 -1.52 8.59 1.46
N VAL A 47 -1.44 7.35 1.91
CA VAL A 47 -0.31 6.46 1.58
C VAL A 47 -0.25 6.19 0.08
N ILE A 48 -1.39 5.90 -0.54
CA ILE A 48 -1.48 5.69 -1.99
C ILE A 48 -1.05 6.94 -2.75
N ASP A 49 -1.51 8.12 -2.34
CA ASP A 49 -1.14 9.39 -2.98
C ASP A 49 0.36 9.67 -2.88
N LEU A 50 0.95 9.47 -1.69
CA LEU A 50 2.39 9.63 -1.48
C LEU A 50 3.21 8.64 -2.31
N GLN A 51 2.80 7.37 -2.35
CA GLN A 51 3.46 6.35 -3.15
C GLN A 51 3.34 6.67 -4.64
N THR A 52 2.16 7.05 -5.12
CA THR A 52 1.92 7.42 -6.53
C THR A 52 2.78 8.61 -6.92
N ARG A 53 2.87 9.64 -6.07
CA ARG A 53 3.73 10.80 -6.32
C ARG A 53 5.21 10.45 -6.29
N SER A 54 5.63 9.56 -5.38
CA SER A 54 7.02 9.14 -5.26
C SER A 54 7.46 8.22 -6.41
N MET A 55 6.57 7.38 -6.91
CA MET A 55 6.84 6.40 -7.97
C MET A 55 6.48 6.91 -9.36
N ARG A 56 5.95 8.13 -9.50
CA ARG A 56 5.47 8.70 -10.77
C ARG A 56 6.53 8.65 -11.86
N ASP A 57 7.77 8.95 -11.48
CA ASP A 57 8.90 9.05 -12.40
C ASP A 57 9.67 7.72 -12.49
N ASN A 58 9.16 6.65 -11.86
CA ASN A 58 9.72 5.31 -11.98
C ASN A 58 9.26 4.66 -13.27
N LEU A 59 10.20 4.27 -14.11
CA LEU A 59 9.95 3.45 -15.28
C LEU A 59 10.27 1.99 -14.98
N ILE A 60 9.44 1.09 -15.50
CA ILE A 60 9.61 -0.35 -15.36
C ILE A 60 9.86 -0.97 -16.72
N PHE A 61 11.01 -1.61 -16.88
CA PHE A 61 11.42 -2.30 -18.10
C PHE A 61 11.27 -3.80 -17.91
N TYR A 62 10.51 -4.43 -18.80
CA TYR A 62 10.27 -5.87 -18.79
C TYR A 62 11.10 -6.57 -19.86
N ASN A 63 11.28 -7.88 -19.69
CA ASN A 63 11.87 -8.77 -20.70
C ASN A 63 13.32 -8.45 -21.11
N ILE A 64 14.08 -7.76 -20.26
CA ILE A 64 15.51 -7.54 -20.46
C ILE A 64 16.27 -8.74 -19.90
N LYS A 65 17.08 -9.42 -20.72
CA LYS A 65 17.87 -10.59 -20.30
C LYS A 65 18.75 -10.27 -19.09
N GLU A 66 18.77 -11.17 -18.09
CA GLU A 66 19.60 -11.02 -16.89
C GLU A 66 21.01 -11.61 -17.11
N SER A 67 22.02 -10.95 -16.53
CA SER A 67 23.39 -11.45 -16.42
C SER A 67 23.88 -11.36 -14.96
N LYS A 68 24.82 -12.22 -14.56
CA LYS A 68 25.32 -12.31 -13.17
C LYS A 68 26.02 -11.04 -12.68
N ASP A 69 26.63 -10.28 -13.59
CA ASP A 69 27.38 -9.06 -13.30
C ASP A 69 26.90 -7.89 -14.18
N GLU A 70 25.58 -7.71 -14.28
CA GLU A 70 25.02 -6.66 -15.13
C GLU A 70 25.14 -5.26 -14.52
N ASN A 71 25.62 -4.30 -15.33
CA ASN A 71 25.43 -2.90 -15.04
C ASN A 71 24.05 -2.46 -15.57
N VAL A 72 23.04 -2.58 -14.71
CA VAL A 72 21.64 -2.29 -15.05
C VAL A 72 21.47 -0.88 -15.63
N THR A 73 22.21 0.11 -15.11
CA THR A 73 22.16 1.49 -15.59
C THR A 73 22.62 1.60 -17.05
N ASP A 74 23.73 0.94 -17.42
CA ASP A 74 24.22 0.93 -18.80
C ASP A 74 23.25 0.23 -19.75
N ILE A 75 22.61 -0.85 -19.29
CA ILE A 75 21.59 -1.56 -20.08
C ILE A 75 20.41 -0.64 -20.38
N ILE A 76 19.93 0.14 -19.40
CA ILE A 76 18.84 1.08 -19.62
C ILE A 76 19.27 2.17 -20.61
N HIS A 77 20.45 2.77 -20.47
CA HIS A 77 20.93 3.75 -21.44
C HIS A 77 21.02 3.18 -22.86
N ASN A 78 21.50 1.94 -23.00
CA ASN A 78 21.56 1.26 -24.30
C ASN A 78 20.17 0.99 -24.90
N VAL A 79 19.16 0.72 -24.06
CA VAL A 79 17.76 0.60 -24.49
C VAL A 79 17.22 1.96 -24.92
N LEU A 80 17.49 3.03 -24.15
CA LEU A 80 17.04 4.38 -24.50
C LEU A 80 17.63 4.87 -25.83
N GLU A 81 18.93 4.60 -26.08
CA GLU A 81 19.60 5.01 -27.32
C GLU A 81 19.13 4.19 -28.52
N ASN A 82 19.06 2.85 -28.40
CA ASN A 82 18.79 1.99 -29.57
C ASN A 82 17.32 1.76 -29.87
N GLN A 83 16.44 1.73 -28.86
CA GLN A 83 15.02 1.38 -29.04
C GLN A 83 14.12 2.61 -29.08
N LEU A 84 14.53 3.69 -28.42
CA LEU A 84 13.77 4.95 -28.35
C LEU A 84 14.40 6.08 -29.15
N GLU A 85 15.52 5.80 -29.85
CA GLU A 85 16.22 6.75 -30.72
C GLU A 85 16.59 8.08 -30.00
N LEU A 86 16.79 8.01 -28.69
CA LEU A 86 17.21 9.15 -27.89
C LEU A 86 18.72 9.33 -28.03
N GLU A 87 19.14 10.15 -28.97
CA GLU A 87 20.55 10.51 -29.12
C GLU A 87 21.12 11.08 -27.82
N ASN A 88 22.30 10.59 -27.41
CA ASN A 88 22.97 10.98 -26.17
C ASN A 88 22.15 10.77 -24.89
N ALA A 89 21.39 9.66 -24.78
CA ALA A 89 20.57 9.37 -23.60
C ALA A 89 21.37 9.37 -22.29
N LYS A 90 22.66 9.01 -22.32
CA LYS A 90 23.56 9.11 -21.16
C LYS A 90 23.74 10.53 -20.63
N SER A 91 23.67 11.54 -21.49
CA SER A 91 23.86 12.95 -21.13
C SER A 91 22.54 13.68 -20.87
N SER A 92 21.46 13.29 -21.55
CA SER A 92 20.15 13.94 -21.45
C SER A 92 19.27 13.37 -20.34
N VAL A 93 19.38 12.07 -20.04
CA VAL A 93 18.52 11.39 -19.06
C VAL A 93 19.35 11.05 -17.83
N LYS A 94 19.10 11.77 -16.73
CA LYS A 94 19.69 11.44 -15.41
C LYS A 94 18.82 10.41 -14.71
N ILE A 95 19.40 9.26 -14.38
CA ILE A 95 18.72 8.23 -13.57
C ILE A 95 18.97 8.58 -12.08
N ASP A 96 17.90 8.92 -11.36
CA ASP A 96 17.89 9.22 -9.93
C ASP A 96 18.04 7.93 -9.12
N HIS A 97 19.15 7.78 -8.40
CA HIS A 97 19.54 6.55 -7.72
C HIS A 97 19.68 5.33 -8.68
N ARG A 98 20.51 4.33 -8.33
CA ARG A 98 20.86 3.24 -9.27
C ARG A 98 19.60 2.46 -9.72
N ALA A 99 19.53 2.17 -11.02
CA ALA A 99 18.56 1.23 -11.56
C ALA A 99 18.83 -0.18 -11.00
N HIS A 100 17.78 -0.94 -10.70
CA HIS A 100 17.92 -2.28 -10.14
C HIS A 100 16.78 -3.20 -10.58
N ARG A 101 17.04 -4.52 -10.50
CA ARG A 101 16.03 -5.55 -10.75
C ARG A 101 15.05 -5.64 -9.58
N LEU A 102 13.77 -5.75 -9.87
CA LEU A 102 12.71 -5.93 -8.90
C LEU A 102 12.68 -7.35 -8.34
N GLY A 103 12.70 -7.47 -7.01
CA GLY A 103 12.56 -8.73 -6.30
C GLY A 103 13.83 -9.61 -6.28
N LYS A 104 13.70 -10.77 -5.63
CA LYS A 104 14.77 -11.77 -5.54
C LYS A 104 14.83 -12.60 -6.82
N GLN A 105 16.03 -13.00 -7.22
CA GLN A 105 16.20 -13.92 -8.35
C GLN A 105 15.57 -15.27 -7.98
N ASP A 106 14.67 -15.76 -8.83
CA ASP A 106 14.11 -17.11 -8.70
C ASP A 106 14.84 -18.05 -9.67
N PRO A 107 15.64 -19.02 -9.16
CA PRO A 107 16.35 -19.97 -10.02
C PRO A 107 15.43 -20.86 -10.87
N ARG A 108 14.15 -20.97 -10.51
CA ARG A 108 13.15 -21.80 -11.21
C ARG A 108 12.37 -21.00 -12.27
N SER A 109 12.45 -19.67 -12.24
CA SER A 109 11.76 -18.83 -13.21
C SER A 109 12.63 -18.66 -14.45
N ALA A 110 12.08 -19.05 -15.61
CA ALA A 110 12.69 -18.74 -16.91
C ALA A 110 12.49 -17.27 -17.32
N ARG A 111 11.64 -16.51 -16.61
CA ARG A 111 11.33 -15.11 -16.94
C ARG A 111 12.31 -14.16 -16.23
N PRO A 112 12.94 -13.22 -16.96
CA PRO A 112 13.79 -12.22 -16.34
C PRO A 112 12.96 -11.23 -15.49
N ARG A 113 13.53 -10.78 -14.39
CA ARG A 113 12.98 -9.76 -13.48
C ARG A 113 12.89 -8.43 -14.19
N ALA A 114 11.85 -7.67 -13.88
CA ALA A 114 11.73 -6.31 -14.36
C ALA A 114 12.82 -5.41 -13.76
N ILE A 115 13.29 -4.42 -14.52
CA ILE A 115 14.16 -3.36 -14.02
C ILE A 115 13.29 -2.18 -13.64
N VAL A 116 13.50 -1.60 -12.46
CA VAL A 116 12.97 -0.29 -12.10
C VAL A 116 14.11 0.73 -12.14
N CYS A 117 13.85 1.87 -12.78
CA CYS A 117 14.71 3.04 -12.68
C CYS A 117 13.85 4.27 -12.44
N LYS A 118 14.37 5.26 -11.72
CA LYS A 118 13.71 6.53 -11.53
C LYS A 118 14.39 7.56 -12.39
N LEU A 119 13.63 8.29 -13.20
CA LEU A 119 14.17 9.36 -14.01
C LEU A 119 14.10 10.67 -13.25
N ASN A 120 15.18 11.46 -13.33
CA ASN A 120 15.18 12.84 -12.90
C ASN A 120 15.07 13.72 -14.14
N ILE A 121 13.88 14.28 -14.34
CA ILE A 121 13.62 15.25 -15.39
C ILE A 121 13.86 16.62 -14.76
N PHE A 122 14.98 17.26 -15.13
CA PHE A 122 15.33 18.62 -14.71
C PHE A 122 14.88 19.63 -15.76
#